data_AF-A0A662W9A2-F1
#
_entry.id   AF-A0A662W9A2-F1
#
_cell.length_a   1.000
_cell.length_b   1.000
_cell.length_c   1.000
_cell.angle_alpha   90.00
_cell.angle_beta   90.00
_cell.angle_gamma   90.00
#
_symmetry.space_group_name_H-M   'P 1'
#
loop_
_entity.id
_entity.type
_entity.pdbx_description
1 polymer ?
#
loop_
_entity_poly.entity_id
_entity_poly.type
_entity_poly.pdbx_seq_one_letter_code
_entity_poly.pdbx_strand_id
1 'polypeptide(L)'
;FRSKINEDTDLGIRLGLHGFRVGVGGKVVTKAPSTLKEWLAQRERWAIGGAEVFIENFWHIIRKPALWLPAVFLLFPAIAGFAINIFISDDALTKLLYLILPAMLFLPPKILALLMFILYQKHLLQNMLAALTAFLVWVIVEVILALKMNWKIDLKLLPVFYFFYSPLWMMLCLTAFFRVSIAKLRKRGVEVKDWTV
;
A
#
# COMPACT_ATOMS: atom_id res chain seq x y z
N PHE A 1 6.13 -23.69 1.09
CA PHE A 1 5.77 -22.34 1.58
C PHE A 1 6.54 -22.06 2.87
N ARG A 2 6.81 -20.79 3.19
CA ARG A 2 7.41 -20.39 4.48
C ARG A 2 6.28 -19.99 5.44
N SER A 3 6.45 -20.25 6.74
CA SER A 3 5.52 -19.76 7.77
C SER A 3 5.67 -18.23 7.86
N LYS A 4 4.76 -17.54 7.18
CA LYS A 4 4.69 -16.08 7.01
C LYS A 4 3.22 -15.67 7.04
N ILE A 5 2.94 -14.44 7.50
CA ILE A 5 1.58 -13.90 7.52
C ILE A 5 0.98 -13.78 6.11
N ASN A 6 1.84 -13.52 5.12
CA ASN A 6 1.47 -13.31 3.71
C ASN A 6 2.35 -14.23 2.84
N GLU A 7 2.17 -15.54 2.99
CA GLU A 7 3.01 -16.58 2.39
C GLU A 7 2.92 -16.66 0.87
N ASP A 8 1.76 -16.28 0.32
CA ASP A 8 1.52 -16.17 -1.12
C ASP A 8 2.39 -15.07 -1.75
N THR A 9 2.48 -13.93 -1.07
CA THR A 9 3.24 -12.75 -1.45
C THR A 9 4.73 -13.02 -1.27
N ASP A 10 5.14 -13.71 -0.21
CA ASP A 10 6.51 -14.21 -0.06
C ASP A 10 6.91 -15.11 -1.24
N LEU A 11 6.06 -16.08 -1.60
CA LEU A 11 6.33 -16.97 -2.73
C LEU A 11 6.44 -16.17 -4.03
N GLY A 12 5.48 -15.29 -4.32
CA GLY A 12 5.47 -14.46 -5.52
C GLY A 12 6.72 -13.59 -5.63
N ILE A 13 7.13 -12.95 -4.52
CA ILE A 13 8.34 -12.13 -4.49
C ILE A 13 9.58 -12.97 -4.77
N ARG A 14 9.74 -14.11 -4.10
CA ARG A 14 10.90 -14.99 -4.31
C ARG A 14 10.96 -15.51 -5.74
N LEU A 15 9.84 -15.93 -6.33
CA LEU A 15 9.79 -16.38 -7.72
C LEU A 15 10.24 -15.26 -8.67
N GLY A 16 9.66 -14.06 -8.55
CA GLY A 16 10.04 -12.92 -9.39
C GLY A 16 11.51 -12.53 -9.24
N LEU A 17 12.04 -12.55 -8.00
CA LEU A 17 13.46 -12.27 -7.76
C LEU A 17 14.41 -13.29 -8.40
N HIS A 18 13.99 -14.54 -8.56
CA HIS A 18 14.76 -15.60 -9.24
C HIS A 18 14.50 -15.64 -10.75
N GLY A 19 13.75 -14.68 -11.32
CA GLY A 19 13.53 -14.58 -12.77
C GLY A 19 12.42 -15.48 -13.30
N PHE A 20 11.65 -16.13 -12.43
CA PHE A 20 10.47 -16.87 -12.86
C PHE A 20 9.38 -15.93 -13.34
N ARG A 21 8.66 -16.34 -14.39
CA ARG A 21 7.47 -15.67 -14.88
C ARG A 21 6.24 -16.41 -14.36
N VAL A 22 5.33 -15.67 -13.74
CA VAL A 22 4.09 -16.22 -13.18
C VAL A 22 2.92 -15.64 -13.96
N GLY A 23 2.03 -16.51 -14.40
CA GLY A 23 0.77 -16.14 -15.04
C GLY A 23 -0.41 -16.36 -14.08
N VAL A 24 -1.48 -15.60 -14.28
CA VAL A 24 -2.78 -15.84 -13.64
C VAL A 24 -3.75 -16.35 -14.68
N GLY A 25 -4.60 -17.31 -14.32
CA GLY A 25 -5.58 -17.91 -15.22
C GLY A 25 -6.86 -18.29 -14.48
N GLY A 26 -7.99 -18.29 -15.20
CA GLY A 26 -9.30 -18.65 -14.65
C GLY A 26 -10.04 -17.50 -13.97
N LYS A 27 -11.17 -17.82 -13.33
CA LYS A 27 -12.00 -16.90 -12.56
C LYS A 27 -12.25 -17.51 -11.19
N VAL A 28 -12.07 -16.72 -10.14
CA VAL A 28 -12.34 -17.13 -8.76
C VAL A 28 -13.34 -16.16 -8.16
N VAL A 29 -14.35 -16.70 -7.47
CA VAL A 29 -15.26 -15.89 -6.66
C VAL A 29 -14.61 -15.66 -5.32
N THR A 30 -14.37 -14.40 -4.97
CA THR A 30 -13.81 -14.02 -3.66
C THR A 30 -14.94 -13.59 -2.73
N LYS A 31 -14.81 -13.95 -1.44
CA LYS A 31 -15.71 -13.47 -0.40
C LYS A 31 -15.12 -12.21 0.21
N ALA A 32 -15.77 -11.07 -0.01
CA ALA A 32 -15.41 -9.84 0.66
C ALA A 32 -15.76 -9.92 2.16
N PRO A 33 -14.97 -9.29 3.05
CA PRO A 33 -15.36 -9.08 4.44
C PRO A 33 -16.75 -8.46 4.53
N SER A 34 -17.59 -8.96 5.45
CA SER A 34 -18.98 -8.54 5.56
C SER A 34 -19.16 -7.28 6.42
N THR A 35 -18.14 -6.94 7.21
CA THR A 35 -18.14 -5.73 8.05
C THR A 35 -16.87 -4.90 7.85
N LEU A 36 -16.96 -3.59 8.14
CA LEU A 36 -15.79 -2.71 8.12
C LEU A 36 -14.71 -3.14 9.12
N LYS A 37 -15.11 -3.73 10.25
CA LYS A 37 -14.20 -4.26 11.26
C LYS A 37 -13.37 -5.42 10.71
N GLU A 38 -14.02 -6.37 10.05
CA GLU A 38 -13.33 -7.50 9.38
C GLU A 38 -12.45 -7.02 8.23
N TRP A 39 -12.93 -6.05 7.44
CA TRP A 39 -12.15 -5.46 6.37
C TRP A 39 -10.89 -4.79 6.90
N LEU A 40 -10.98 -3.97 7.96
CA LEU A 40 -9.83 -3.34 8.59
C LEU A 40 -8.84 -4.36 9.16
N ALA A 41 -9.34 -5.40 9.84
CA ALA A 41 -8.48 -6.45 10.39
C ALA A 41 -7.72 -7.22 9.29
N GLN A 42 -8.39 -7.51 8.17
CA GLN A 42 -7.76 -8.13 7.00
C GLN A 42 -6.68 -7.22 6.41
N ARG A 43 -6.98 -5.93 6.23
CA ARG A 43 -6.05 -4.95 5.67
C ARG A 43 -4.83 -4.74 6.55
N GLU A 44 -5.02 -4.69 7.87
CA GLU A 44 -3.92 -4.58 8.83
C GLU A 44 -2.99 -5.81 8.74
N ARG A 45 -3.56 -7.02 8.66
CA ARG A 45 -2.79 -8.26 8.46
C ARG A 45 -1.98 -8.24 7.16
N TRP A 46 -2.61 -7.86 6.04
CA TRP A 46 -1.95 -7.79 4.74
C TRP A 46 -0.84 -6.73 4.72
N ALA A 47 -1.05 -5.58 5.35
CA ALA A 47 -0.06 -4.54 5.46
C ALA A 47 1.16 -5.00 6.29
N ILE A 48 0.93 -5.65 7.44
CA ILE A 48 2.00 -6.19 8.30
C ILE A 48 2.77 -7.31 7.59
N GLY A 49 2.07 -8.30 7.03
CA GLY A 49 2.72 -9.42 6.32
C GLY A 49 3.45 -8.95 5.06
N GLY A 50 2.87 -8.03 4.29
CA GLY A 50 3.52 -7.39 3.15
C GLY A 50 4.79 -6.63 3.56
N ALA A 51 4.74 -5.86 4.65
CA ALA A 51 5.89 -5.15 5.19
C ALA A 51 7.00 -6.12 5.64
N GLU A 52 6.66 -7.22 6.30
CA GLU A 52 7.61 -8.26 6.68
C GLU A 52 8.39 -8.79 5.48
N VAL A 53 7.66 -9.22 4.44
CA VAL A 53 8.26 -9.76 3.21
C VAL A 53 9.08 -8.70 2.48
N PHE A 54 8.58 -7.46 2.40
CA PHE A 54 9.30 -6.37 1.76
C PHE A 54 10.63 -6.06 2.44
N ILE A 55 10.65 -5.96 3.77
CA ILE A 55 11.86 -5.65 4.54
C ILE A 55 12.91 -6.77 4.38
N GLU A 56 12.50 -8.04 4.36
CA GLU A 56 13.43 -9.17 4.15
C GLU A 56 14.08 -9.16 2.78
N ASN A 57 13.36 -8.67 1.78
CA ASN A 57 13.80 -8.68 0.39
C ASN A 57 14.21 -7.28 -0.11
N PHE A 58 14.30 -6.29 0.77
CA PHE A 58 14.42 -4.87 0.41
C PHE A 58 15.51 -4.61 -0.63
N TRP A 59 16.74 -5.05 -0.34
CA TRP A 59 17.90 -4.86 -1.22
C TRP A 59 17.77 -5.57 -2.57
N HIS A 60 17.02 -6.66 -2.63
CA HIS A 60 16.77 -7.39 -3.88
C HIS A 60 15.67 -6.71 -4.70
N ILE A 61 14.64 -6.18 -4.03
CA ILE A 61 13.53 -5.46 -4.64
C ILE A 61 14.02 -4.17 -5.31
N ILE A 62 14.78 -3.34 -4.60
CA ILE A 62 15.24 -2.04 -5.13
C ILE A 62 16.21 -2.18 -6.31
N ARG A 63 16.92 -3.32 -6.43
CA ARG A 63 17.81 -3.62 -7.55
C ARG A 63 17.08 -4.07 -8.82
N LYS A 64 15.77 -4.37 -8.73
CA LYS A 64 14.94 -4.81 -9.85
C LYS A 64 13.69 -3.93 -9.99
N PRO A 65 13.80 -2.60 -10.13
CA PRO A 65 12.65 -1.69 -10.09
C PRO A 65 11.62 -2.00 -11.18
N ALA A 66 12.04 -2.44 -12.37
CA ALA A 66 11.14 -2.81 -13.46
C ALA A 66 10.14 -3.92 -13.10
N LEU A 67 10.46 -4.78 -12.13
CA LEU A 67 9.56 -5.84 -11.67
C LEU A 67 8.43 -5.31 -10.78
N TRP A 68 8.68 -4.22 -10.04
CA TRP A 68 7.79 -3.77 -8.97
C TRP A 68 7.11 -2.43 -9.25
N LEU A 69 7.72 -1.56 -10.07
CA LEU A 69 7.15 -0.26 -10.43
C LEU A 69 5.73 -0.36 -11.00
N PRO A 70 5.38 -1.32 -11.87
CA PRO A 70 4.00 -1.50 -12.31
C PRO A 70 3.05 -1.78 -11.14
N ALA A 71 3.44 -2.67 -10.22
CA ALA A 71 2.62 -2.98 -9.05
C ALA A 71 2.46 -1.77 -8.12
N VAL A 72 3.53 -0.99 -7.92
CA VAL A 72 3.47 0.25 -7.11
C VAL A 72 2.52 1.27 -7.74
N PHE A 73 2.60 1.46 -9.07
CA PHE A 73 1.72 2.38 -9.78
C PHE A 73 0.24 1.98 -9.68
N LEU A 74 -0.07 0.69 -9.86
CA LEU A 74 -1.44 0.18 -9.83
C LEU A 74 -2.02 0.16 -8.40
N LEU A 75 -1.24 -0.27 -7.41
CA LEU A 75 -1.72 -0.47 -6.03
C LEU A 75 -1.66 0.80 -5.19
N PHE A 76 -0.76 1.74 -5.50
CA PHE A 76 -0.50 2.95 -4.72
C PHE A 76 -0.41 4.20 -5.59
N PRO A 77 -1.42 4.53 -6.43
CA PRO A 77 -1.38 5.77 -7.22
C PRO A 77 -1.23 7.04 -6.36
N ALA A 78 -1.68 7.00 -5.10
CA ALA A 78 -1.49 8.07 -4.12
C ALA A 78 -0.01 8.36 -3.79
N ILE A 79 0.93 7.46 -4.14
CA ILE A 79 2.35 7.63 -3.86
C ILE A 79 2.93 8.86 -4.55
N ALA A 80 2.43 9.21 -5.74
CA ALA A 80 2.88 10.39 -6.48
C ALA A 80 2.52 11.68 -5.72
N GLY A 81 1.26 11.80 -5.29
CA GLY A 81 0.79 12.94 -4.50
C GLY A 81 1.51 13.03 -3.15
N PHE A 82 1.77 11.88 -2.52
CA PHE A 82 2.53 11.82 -1.27
C PHE A 82 3.99 12.24 -1.46
N ALA A 83 4.67 11.78 -2.51
CA ALA A 83 6.04 12.16 -2.82
C ALA A 83 6.15 13.67 -3.08
N ILE A 84 5.23 14.25 -3.84
CA ILE A 84 5.16 15.70 -4.05
C ILE A 84 5.02 16.43 -2.70
N ASN A 85 4.17 15.93 -1.81
CA ASN A 85 4.01 16.52 -0.49
C ASN A 85 5.31 16.49 0.33
N ILE A 86 5.98 15.34 0.39
CA ILE A 86 7.18 15.16 1.20
C ILE A 86 8.37 15.96 0.63
N PHE A 87 8.57 15.94 -0.69
CA PHE A 87 9.77 16.49 -1.31
C PHE A 87 9.63 17.94 -1.78
N ILE A 88 8.42 18.39 -2.13
CA ILE A 88 8.20 19.69 -2.77
C ILE A 88 7.49 20.69 -1.85
N SER A 89 6.55 20.25 -1.01
CA SER A 89 5.83 21.17 -0.11
C SER A 89 6.77 21.80 0.93
N ASP A 90 6.58 23.07 1.30
CA ASP A 90 7.32 23.70 2.40
C ASP A 90 6.75 23.43 3.79
N ASP A 91 5.70 22.60 3.91
CA ASP A 91 5.06 22.26 5.18
C ASP A 91 5.91 21.30 6.03
N ALA A 92 6.90 21.87 6.72
CA ALA A 92 7.81 21.13 7.61
C ALA A 92 7.07 20.38 8.72
N LEU A 93 5.96 20.94 9.24
CA LEU A 93 5.18 20.30 10.29
C LEU A 93 4.54 19.01 9.78
N THR A 94 3.90 19.04 8.60
CA THR A 94 3.31 17.82 8.04
C THR A 94 4.37 16.76 7.73
N LYS A 95 5.53 17.16 7.18
CA LYS A 95 6.64 16.22 6.96
C LYS A 95 7.09 15.55 8.25
N LEU A 96 7.23 16.32 9.32
CA LEU A 96 7.58 15.82 10.64
C LEU A 96 6.50 14.85 11.17
N LEU A 97 5.22 15.18 11.01
CA LEU A 97 4.13 14.31 11.43
C LEU A 97 4.12 12.97 10.67
N TYR A 98 4.39 12.97 9.36
CA TYR A 98 4.50 11.73 8.59
C TYR A 98 5.66 10.83 9.03
N LEU A 99 6.71 11.40 9.65
CA LEU A 99 7.81 10.62 10.22
C LEU A 99 7.48 10.09 11.62
N ILE A 100 6.86 10.92 12.47
CA ILE A 100 6.60 10.59 13.87
C ILE A 100 5.40 9.65 14.03
N LEU A 101 4.27 9.95 13.39
CA LEU A 101 3.02 9.20 13.56
C LEU A 101 3.20 7.69 13.36
N PRO A 102 3.77 7.19 12.25
CA PRO A 102 3.88 5.74 12.05
C PRO A 102 4.82 5.06 13.06
N ALA A 103 5.71 5.83 13.72
CA ALA A 103 6.60 5.35 14.78
C ALA A 103 5.97 5.34 16.19
N MET A 104 4.77 5.90 16.38
CA MET A 104 4.07 5.92 17.68
C MET A 104 3.46 4.55 18.03
N LEU A 105 4.30 3.63 18.50
CA LEU A 105 3.92 2.23 18.73
C LEU A 105 2.78 2.03 19.74
N PHE A 106 2.55 2.99 20.63
CA PHE A 106 1.52 2.92 21.68
C PHE A 106 0.09 3.11 21.16
N LEU A 107 -0.09 3.69 19.96
CA LEU A 107 -1.42 3.80 19.32
C LEU A 107 -1.73 2.56 18.48
N PRO A 108 -2.99 2.27 18.13
CA PRO A 108 -3.31 1.22 17.16
C PRO A 108 -2.89 1.61 15.73
N PRO A 109 -2.38 0.69 14.88
CA PRO A 109 -1.95 1.00 13.51
C PRO A 109 -3.02 1.70 12.67
N LYS A 110 -4.27 1.24 12.77
CA LYS A 110 -5.42 1.84 12.07
C LYS A 110 -5.69 3.30 12.44
N ILE A 111 -5.43 3.69 13.69
CA ILE A 111 -5.61 5.08 14.14
C ILE A 111 -4.52 5.96 13.54
N LEU A 112 -3.27 5.49 13.54
CA LEU A 112 -2.15 6.20 12.90
C LEU A 112 -2.37 6.36 11.40
N ALA A 113 -2.78 5.30 10.72
CA ALA A 113 -3.10 5.33 9.30
C ALA A 113 -4.22 6.33 9.00
N LEU A 114 -5.26 6.41 9.84
CA LEU A 114 -6.35 7.37 9.70
C LEU A 114 -5.88 8.82 9.92
N LEU A 115 -5.03 9.07 10.92
CA LEU A 115 -4.46 10.41 11.15
C LEU A 115 -3.61 10.86 9.96
N MET A 116 -2.74 9.98 9.46
CA MET A 116 -1.93 10.26 8.27
C MET A 116 -2.80 10.43 7.01
N PHE A 117 -3.90 9.69 6.90
CA PHE A 117 -4.88 9.87 5.84
C PHE A 117 -5.52 11.24 5.89
N ILE A 118 -5.93 11.72 7.06
CA ILE A 118 -6.50 13.07 7.23
C ILE A 118 -5.49 14.14 6.83
N LEU A 119 -4.22 14.00 7.22
CA LEU A 119 -3.14 14.90 6.79
C LEU A 119 -3.02 14.90 5.26
N TYR A 120 -3.05 13.74 4.63
CA TYR A 120 -3.00 13.62 3.17
C TYR A 120 -4.18 14.31 2.49
N GLN A 121 -5.39 14.12 3.00
CA GLN A 121 -6.59 14.76 2.45
C GLN A 121 -6.52 16.29 2.55
N LYS A 122 -6.03 16.84 3.67
CA LYS A 122 -5.81 18.29 3.80
C LYS A 122 -4.94 18.82 2.65
N HIS A 123 -3.81 18.14 2.38
CA HIS A 123 -2.88 18.53 1.33
C HIS A 123 -3.43 18.34 -0.08
N LEU A 124 -4.19 17.27 -0.29
CA LEU A 124 -4.87 17.02 -1.54
C LEU A 124 -5.88 18.14 -1.86
N LEU A 125 -6.64 18.58 -0.85
CA LEU A 125 -7.59 19.70 -0.99
C LEU A 125 -6.89 21.03 -1.27
N GLN A 126 -5.76 21.29 -0.61
CA GLN A 126 -4.94 22.49 -0.88
C GLN A 126 -4.35 22.51 -2.29
N ASN A 127 -4.13 21.34 -2.90
CA ASN A 127 -3.55 21.19 -4.23
C ASN A 127 -4.52 20.51 -5.22
N MET A 128 -5.80 20.87 -5.15
CA MET A 128 -6.87 20.15 -5.86
C MET A 128 -6.65 20.07 -7.37
N LEU A 129 -6.14 21.12 -8.01
CA LEU A 129 -5.85 21.11 -9.45
C LEU A 129 -4.79 20.05 -9.81
N ALA A 130 -3.69 19.99 -9.06
CA ALA A 130 -2.65 19.00 -9.27
C ALA A 130 -3.17 17.58 -9.00
N ALA A 131 -4.00 17.41 -7.97
CA ALA A 131 -4.62 16.13 -7.64
C ALA A 131 -5.56 15.63 -8.74
N LEU A 132 -6.38 16.52 -9.32
CA LEU A 132 -7.27 16.18 -10.44
C LEU A 132 -6.47 15.83 -11.70
N THR A 133 -5.42 16.58 -12.02
CA THR A 133 -4.54 16.26 -13.17
C THR A 133 -3.89 14.89 -13.00
N ALA A 134 -3.32 14.60 -11.83
CA ALA A 134 -2.70 13.31 -11.56
C ALA A 134 -3.72 12.16 -11.62
N PHE A 135 -4.93 12.38 -11.11
CA PHE A 135 -6.04 11.44 -11.23
C PHE A 135 -6.39 11.14 -12.69
N LEU A 136 -6.54 12.17 -13.53
CA LEU A 136 -6.86 11.99 -14.95
C LEU A 136 -5.78 11.21 -15.69
N VAL A 137 -4.49 11.52 -15.43
CA VAL A 137 -3.36 10.77 -15.99
C VAL A 137 -3.45 9.29 -15.58
N TRP A 138 -3.69 9.02 -14.30
CA TRP A 138 -3.82 7.65 -13.81
C TRP A 138 -5.01 6.93 -14.45
N VAL A 139 -6.18 7.56 -14.55
CA VAL A 139 -7.38 7.00 -15.20
C VAL A 139 -7.11 6.64 -16.66
N ILE A 140 -6.42 7.51 -17.42
CA ILE A 140 -6.07 7.23 -18.82
C ILE A 140 -5.23 5.96 -18.91
N VAL A 141 -4.24 5.80 -18.02
CA VAL A 141 -3.40 4.60 -17.99
C VAL A 141 -4.22 3.35 -17.65
N GLU A 142 -5.07 3.41 -16.61
CA GLU A 142 -5.94 2.28 -16.22
C GLU A 142 -6.87 1.85 -17.36
N VAL A 143 -7.48 2.80 -18.07
CA VAL A 143 -8.35 2.52 -19.22
C VAL A 143 -7.58 1.87 -20.36
N ILE A 144 -6.39 2.38 -20.70
CA ILE A 144 -5.54 1.80 -21.74
C ILE A 144 -5.14 0.36 -21.37
N LEU A 145 -4.74 0.13 -20.12
CA LEU A 145 -4.37 -1.20 -19.64
C LEU A 145 -5.57 -2.15 -19.66
N ALA A 146 -6.74 -1.71 -19.19
CA ALA A 146 -7.96 -2.52 -19.20
C ALA A 146 -8.36 -2.92 -20.62
N LEU A 147 -8.30 -2.00 -21.59
CA LEU A 147 -8.58 -2.29 -23.00
C LEU A 147 -7.57 -3.30 -23.58
N LYS A 148 -6.28 -3.10 -23.31
CA LYS A 148 -5.21 -4.00 -23.79
C LYS A 148 -5.33 -5.41 -23.22
N MET A 149 -5.76 -5.54 -21.97
CA MET A 149 -5.89 -6.81 -21.27
C MET A 149 -7.28 -7.44 -21.41
N ASN A 150 -8.20 -6.79 -22.12
CA ASN A 150 -9.62 -7.18 -22.22
C ASN A 150 -10.28 -7.36 -20.84
N TRP A 151 -9.98 -6.45 -19.91
CA TRP A 151 -10.54 -6.43 -18.56
C TRP A 151 -11.74 -5.51 -18.48
N LYS A 152 -12.72 -5.88 -17.65
CA LYS A 152 -13.85 -5.01 -17.32
C LYS A 152 -13.38 -3.97 -16.29
N ILE A 153 -13.65 -2.70 -16.57
CA ILE A 153 -13.36 -1.58 -15.67
C ILE A 153 -14.66 -0.86 -15.31
N ASP A 154 -14.86 -0.61 -14.02
CA ASP A 154 -15.96 0.25 -13.55
C ASP A 154 -15.41 1.65 -13.27
N LEU A 155 -15.64 2.55 -14.23
CA LEU A 155 -15.16 3.93 -14.16
C LEU A 155 -15.70 4.69 -12.93
N LYS A 156 -16.85 4.28 -12.38
CA LYS A 156 -17.46 4.94 -11.21
C LYS A 156 -16.68 4.66 -9.93
N LEU A 157 -15.94 3.56 -9.88
CA LEU A 157 -15.14 3.17 -8.72
C LEU A 157 -13.75 3.83 -8.73
N LEU A 158 -13.27 4.31 -9.88
CA LEU A 158 -11.93 4.89 -10.01
C LEU A 158 -11.71 6.12 -9.11
N PRO A 159 -12.65 7.09 -8.99
CA PRO A 159 -12.48 8.21 -8.06
C PRO A 159 -12.41 7.74 -6.60
N VAL A 160 -13.28 6.80 -6.21
CA VAL A 160 -13.30 6.25 -4.84
C VAL A 160 -12.00 5.52 -4.54
N PHE A 161 -11.50 4.75 -5.51
CA PHE A 161 -10.23 4.06 -5.40
C PHE A 161 -9.07 5.05 -5.24
N TYR A 162 -8.97 6.04 -6.13
CA TYR A 162 -7.84 6.96 -6.18
C TYR A 162 -7.80 7.94 -5.01
N PHE A 163 -8.93 8.55 -4.65
CA PHE A 163 -8.97 9.62 -3.65
C PHE A 163 -9.14 9.12 -2.21
N PHE A 164 -9.72 7.94 -2.01
CA PHE A 164 -10.01 7.43 -0.66
C PHE A 164 -9.27 6.14 -0.35
N TYR A 165 -9.50 5.10 -1.15
CA TYR A 165 -8.97 3.77 -0.85
C TYR A 165 -7.45 3.72 -0.93
N SER A 166 -6.85 4.18 -2.04
CA SER A 166 -5.41 4.12 -2.28
C SER A 166 -4.62 4.91 -1.23
N PRO A 167 -4.97 6.16 -0.89
CA PRO A 167 -4.29 6.90 0.18
C PRO A 167 -4.41 6.20 1.53
N LEU A 168 -5.61 5.73 1.91
CA LEU A 168 -5.80 5.04 3.19
C LEU A 168 -4.98 3.74 3.25
N TRP A 169 -4.99 2.96 2.17
CA TRP A 169 -4.21 1.75 2.03
C TRP A 169 -2.71 2.02 2.12
N MET A 170 -2.22 3.05 1.43
CA MET A 170 -0.82 3.49 1.51
C MET A 170 -0.42 3.88 2.93
N MET A 171 -1.25 4.63 3.66
CA MET A 171 -0.95 5.02 5.04
C MET A 171 -0.92 3.82 6.00
N LEU A 172 -1.78 2.84 5.77
CA LEU A 172 -1.75 1.59 6.53
C LEU A 172 -0.46 0.79 6.24
N CYS A 173 -0.08 0.65 4.97
CA CYS A 173 1.18 0.01 4.58
C CYS A 173 2.41 0.74 5.13
N LEU A 174 2.42 2.07 5.11
CA LEU A 174 3.52 2.87 5.67
C LEU A 174 3.61 2.67 7.18
N THR A 175 2.48 2.74 7.89
CA THR A 175 2.42 2.46 9.33
C THR A 175 2.93 1.05 9.65
N ALA A 176 2.50 0.05 8.90
CA ALA A 176 2.97 -1.33 9.06
C ALA A 176 4.48 -1.45 8.80
N PHE A 177 5.00 -0.82 7.75
CA PHE A 177 6.43 -0.80 7.44
C PHE A 177 7.28 -0.28 8.61
N PHE A 178 6.91 0.86 9.19
CA PHE A 178 7.62 1.42 10.35
C PHE A 178 7.56 0.47 11.55
N ARG A 179 6.38 -0.06 11.87
CA ARG A 179 6.20 -0.97 13.01
C ARG A 179 7.03 -2.25 12.88
N VAL A 180 6.95 -2.90 11.73
CA VAL A 180 7.70 -4.12 11.45
C VAL A 180 9.20 -3.83 11.48
N SER A 181 9.64 -2.70 10.91
CA SER A 181 11.04 -2.30 10.95
C SER A 181 11.53 -2.10 12.39
N ILE A 182 10.78 -1.37 13.22
CA ILE A 182 11.15 -1.15 14.62
C ILE A 182 11.14 -2.46 15.42
N ALA A 183 10.17 -3.34 15.20
CA ALA A 183 10.11 -4.65 15.85
C ALA A 183 11.34 -5.50 15.50
N LYS A 184 11.71 -5.56 14.21
CA LYS A 184 12.91 -6.27 13.76
C LYS A 184 14.20 -5.69 14.35
N LEU A 185 14.33 -4.37 14.40
CA LEU A 185 15.46 -3.70 15.06
C LEU A 185 15.55 -4.04 16.55
N ARG A 186 14.39 -4.20 17.22
CA ARG A 186 14.30 -4.64 18.62
C ARG A 186 14.42 -6.16 18.81
N LYS A 187 14.68 -6.93 17.74
CA LYS A 187 14.70 -8.40 17.72
C LYS A 187 13.42 -9.03 18.30
N ARG A 188 12.27 -8.39 18.05
CA ARG A 188 10.94 -8.88 18.45
C ARG A 188 10.15 -9.33 17.22
N GLY A 189 9.33 -10.36 17.40
CA GLY A 189 8.31 -10.74 16.42
C GLY A 189 7.22 -9.66 16.32
N VAL A 190 6.51 -9.65 15.20
CA VAL A 190 5.31 -8.82 15.03
C VAL A 190 4.10 -9.75 15.15
N GLU A 191 3.40 -9.64 16.28
CA GLU A 191 2.17 -10.39 16.49
C GLU A 191 1.02 -9.69 15.77
N VAL A 192 0.25 -10.45 14.99
CA VAL A 192 -1.03 -10.00 14.47
C VAL A 192 -2.12 -10.58 15.34
N LYS A 193 -3.00 -9.72 15.85
CA LYS A 193 -4.11 -10.14 16.70
C LYS A 193 -4.99 -11.14 15.94
N ASP A 194 -5.34 -12.25 16.60
CA ASP A 194 -6.23 -13.29 16.08
C ASP A 194 -5.70 -13.99 14.80
N TRP A 195 -4.37 -14.10 14.64
CA TRP A 195 -3.74 -14.83 13.54
C TRP A 195 -2.54 -15.66 14.02
N THR A 196 -2.59 -16.97 13.76
CA THR A 196 -1.48 -17.90 14.01
C THR A 196 -0.77 -18.19 12.69
N VAL A 197 0.55 -18.02 12.67
CA VAL A 197 1.44 -18.27 11.52
C VAL A 197 1.99 -19.70 11.57
#